data_AF-E3QU90-F1
#
_entry.id   AF-E3QU90-F1
#
_cell.length_a   1.000
_cell.length_b   1.000
_cell.length_c   1.000
_cell.angle_alpha   90.00
_cell.angle_beta   90.00
_cell.angle_gamma   90.00
#
_symmetry.space_group_name_H-M   'P 1'
#
loop_
_entity.id
_entity.type
_entity.pdbx_description
1 polymer ?
#
loop_
_entity_poly.entity_id
_entity_poly.type
_entity_poly.pdbx_seq_one_letter_code
_entity_poly.pdbx_strand_id
1 'polypeptide(L)'
;MTLRPLLTLSRWFAPPQGASHLHNVARHASSTPLVLYIPPFSPAPGTRPVVPRFLHPYPTAVISYRWSATAPTRQQSPGTVDQEHDFTTPLQWPTPLHDTLAGYTWITENLRPLHSARRDVYVYSSHAGASIAASLALTESHSHEPVAVRGLVAWNGIYNWSMFLPDHKVNKPATARSKKLPPRPEEGSPLHMLQMKMPELFRAPVDLLDPFASPSLFFQTAGMMAPPTFTQAAAVTSFLDKLSSVTSEVKPSDILGLAGGASPAPRRSALMFPPRKSTLKLPSTLLLHDSPPTEPAPQRRGKKTASSLARELASRTARRRQVAGHTFQAQTTELAGLMRRSLEKLEFKARLAWDEDFDEAAEAERRVSVVDAGENEGLELGEQGQEAVREWLEDRIRL
;
A
#
# COMPACT_ATOMS: atom_id res chain seq x y z
N MET A 1 56.63 17.71 18.30
CA MET A 1 55.77 17.65 17.10
C MET A 1 54.39 17.14 17.53
N THR A 2 53.70 17.83 18.44
CA THR A 2 52.64 18.84 18.19
C THR A 2 51.52 18.36 17.27
N LEU A 3 50.47 17.87 17.94
CA LEU A 3 49.09 17.71 17.45
C LEU A 3 48.60 18.98 16.72
N ARG A 4 47.92 18.79 15.60
CA ARG A 4 47.07 19.81 14.96
C ARG A 4 45.62 19.29 14.88
N PRO A 5 44.61 20.18 15.00
CA PRO A 5 43.26 19.81 15.37
C PRO A 5 42.35 19.57 14.15
N LEU A 6 41.47 18.58 14.28
CA LEU A 6 40.32 18.36 13.41
C LEU A 6 39.21 19.36 13.78
N LEU A 7 39.09 20.43 13.00
CA LEU A 7 37.85 21.21 12.94
C LEU A 7 37.59 21.66 11.50
N THR A 8 36.30 21.63 11.18
CA THR A 8 35.60 22.31 10.07
C THR A 8 35.77 21.77 8.65
N LEU A 9 34.80 20.95 8.25
CA LEU A 9 34.04 21.12 7.00
C LEU A 9 32.61 20.59 7.21
N SER A 10 31.91 21.23 8.15
CA SER A 10 30.45 21.14 8.31
C SER A 10 29.81 22.29 7.54
N ARG A 11 29.62 22.11 6.23
CA ARG A 11 28.69 22.92 5.44
C ARG A 11 28.39 22.19 4.13
N TRP A 12 27.10 22.15 3.79
CA TRP A 12 26.51 21.61 2.55
C TRP A 12 26.23 20.11 2.53
N PHE A 13 25.29 19.65 3.35
CA PHE A 13 24.24 18.71 2.93
C PHE A 13 23.09 18.87 3.93
N ALA A 14 22.12 19.72 3.61
CA ALA A 14 20.83 19.63 4.26
C ALA A 14 20.23 18.28 3.84
N PRO A 15 19.67 17.48 4.77
CA PRO A 15 18.93 16.29 4.36
C PRO A 15 17.83 16.71 3.37
N PRO A 16 17.55 15.91 2.33
CA PRO A 16 16.39 16.17 1.47
C PRO A 16 15.15 16.33 2.35
N GLN A 17 14.15 17.07 1.88
CA GLN A 17 12.98 17.51 2.66
C GLN A 17 12.08 16.38 3.24
N GLY A 18 12.51 15.11 3.20
CA GLY A 18 12.01 14.01 4.01
C GLY A 18 12.87 13.81 5.27
N ALA A 19 12.31 14.10 6.44
CA ALA A 19 13.03 13.94 7.71
C ALA A 19 13.16 12.45 8.06
N SER A 20 14.36 11.88 7.85
CA SER A 20 14.71 10.56 8.36
C SER A 20 15.13 10.65 9.84
N HIS A 21 14.51 9.86 10.71
CA HIS A 21 14.85 9.83 12.15
C HIS A 21 15.34 8.44 12.55
N LEU A 22 16.44 8.37 13.31
CA LEU A 22 17.03 7.09 13.73
C LEU A 22 16.69 6.80 15.21
N HIS A 23 16.19 5.61 15.47
CA HIS A 23 15.88 5.09 16.80
C HIS A 23 16.69 3.82 17.05
N ASN A 24 17.39 3.77 18.19
CA ASN A 24 18.18 2.61 18.63
C ASN A 24 19.33 2.17 17.69
N VAL A 25 19.55 2.84 16.54
CA VAL A 25 20.54 2.41 15.52
C VAL A 25 21.97 2.35 16.07
N ALA A 26 22.38 3.31 16.90
CA ALA A 26 23.73 3.36 17.46
C ALA A 26 23.99 2.33 18.57
N ARG A 27 22.96 1.63 19.07
CA ARG A 27 23.09 0.61 20.12
C ARG A 27 23.34 -0.80 19.57
N HIS A 28 23.27 -0.96 18.25
CA HIS A 28 23.37 -2.24 17.56
C HIS A 28 24.55 -2.25 16.59
N ALA A 29 25.09 -3.43 16.28
CA ALA A 29 26.12 -3.55 15.27
C ALA A 29 25.61 -3.07 13.91
N SER A 30 26.48 -2.50 13.07
CA SER A 30 26.07 -1.99 11.75
C SER A 30 25.55 -3.08 10.80
N SER A 31 25.92 -4.34 11.02
CA SER A 31 25.40 -5.52 10.31
C SER A 31 24.03 -6.00 10.81
N THR A 32 23.54 -5.49 11.94
CA THR A 32 22.22 -5.87 12.49
C THR A 32 21.13 -5.41 11.52
N PRO A 33 20.17 -6.27 11.14
CA PRO A 33 19.08 -5.89 10.26
C PRO A 33 18.36 -4.63 10.74
N LEU A 34 18.00 -3.75 9.81
CA LEU A 34 17.36 -2.47 10.09
C LEU A 34 15.85 -2.58 9.90
N VAL A 35 15.08 -2.09 10.86
CA VAL A 35 13.64 -1.87 10.67
C VAL A 35 13.42 -0.49 10.05
N LEU A 36 12.66 -0.42 8.97
CA LEU A 36 12.24 0.81 8.34
C LEU A 36 10.78 1.10 8.67
N TYR A 37 10.52 2.10 9.49
CA TYR A 37 9.17 2.53 9.82
C TYR A 37 8.72 3.66 8.89
N ILE A 38 7.64 3.42 8.15
CA ILE A 38 6.94 4.45 7.38
C ILE A 38 5.64 4.76 8.16
N PRO A 39 5.45 5.99 8.66
CA PRO A 39 4.25 6.37 9.42
C PRO A 39 2.95 6.13 8.65
N PRO A 40 1.81 5.91 9.32
CA PRO A 40 0.54 5.67 8.64
C PRO A 40 0.04 6.84 7.80
N PHE A 41 0.37 8.05 8.20
CA PHE A 41 -0.01 9.31 7.55
C PHE A 41 1.16 10.31 7.61
N SER A 42 1.13 11.29 6.71
CA SER A 42 2.04 12.43 6.75
C SER A 42 1.97 13.10 8.13
N PRO A 43 3.09 13.22 8.87
CA PRO A 43 3.08 13.92 10.15
C PRO A 43 2.78 15.40 9.94
N ALA A 44 2.19 16.04 10.95
CA ALA A 44 2.01 17.49 10.94
C ALA A 44 3.38 18.19 10.93
N PRO A 45 3.52 19.35 10.24
CA PRO A 45 4.79 20.08 10.22
C PRO A 45 5.35 20.32 11.63
N GLY A 46 6.62 19.99 11.83
CA GLY A 46 7.30 20.12 13.13
C GLY A 46 7.03 19.00 14.14
N THR A 47 6.14 18.04 13.84
CA THR A 47 5.90 16.87 14.70
C THR A 47 6.77 15.69 14.28
N ARG A 48 7.17 14.86 15.25
CA ARG A 48 7.92 13.63 15.00
C ARG A 48 6.99 12.42 15.15
N PRO A 49 6.96 11.49 14.17
CA PRO A 49 6.21 10.25 14.33
C PRO A 49 6.71 9.46 15.54
N VAL A 50 5.79 8.96 16.36
CA VAL A 50 6.10 8.07 17.47
C VAL A 50 6.36 6.67 16.91
N VAL A 51 7.51 6.09 17.27
CA VAL A 51 7.84 4.72 16.90
C VAL A 51 7.02 3.76 17.78
N PRO A 52 6.26 2.81 17.18
CA PRO A 52 5.50 1.81 17.92
C PRO A 52 6.37 1.03 18.92
N ARG A 53 5.82 0.74 20.10
CA ARG A 53 6.58 0.13 21.22
C ARG A 53 7.22 -1.21 20.85
N PHE A 54 6.51 -2.05 20.09
CA PHE A 54 7.03 -3.34 19.64
C PHE A 54 8.23 -3.23 18.68
N LEU A 55 8.54 -2.03 18.15
CA LEU A 55 9.73 -1.78 17.33
C LEU A 55 10.93 -1.26 18.15
N HIS A 56 10.74 -0.84 19.41
CA HIS A 56 11.82 -0.27 20.24
C HIS A 56 13.03 -1.19 20.44
N PRO A 57 12.90 -2.53 20.52
CA PRO A 57 14.05 -3.43 20.61
C PRO A 57 15.00 -3.36 19.41
N TYR A 58 14.49 -3.00 18.23
CA TYR A 58 15.23 -3.08 16.97
C TYR A 58 15.86 -1.75 16.55
N PRO A 59 17.00 -1.75 15.84
CA PRO A 59 17.49 -0.54 15.19
C PRO A 59 16.47 -0.11 14.12
N THR A 60 15.85 1.05 14.33
CA THR A 60 14.73 1.51 13.51
C THR A 60 15.06 2.85 12.85
N ALA A 61 14.90 2.95 11.54
CA ALA A 61 14.90 4.21 10.81
C ALA A 61 13.46 4.59 10.46
N VAL A 62 13.08 5.83 10.67
CA VAL A 62 11.75 6.37 10.36
C VAL A 62 11.87 7.26 9.14
N ILE A 63 11.10 7.00 8.08
CA ILE A 63 11.00 7.92 6.93
C ILE A 63 9.67 8.66 7.01
N SER A 64 9.72 9.96 7.27
CA SER A 64 8.55 10.83 7.16
C SER A 64 8.40 11.31 5.72
N TYR A 65 7.16 11.31 5.22
CA TYR A 65 6.82 11.74 3.87
C TYR A 65 5.72 12.80 3.92
N ARG A 66 5.62 13.63 2.88
CA ARG A 66 4.58 14.64 2.73
C ARG A 66 3.44 14.11 1.86
N TRP A 67 2.21 14.23 2.33
CA TRP A 67 1.03 13.83 1.56
C TRP A 67 -0.21 14.64 1.95
N SER A 68 -0.47 15.75 1.26
CA SER A 68 -1.67 16.60 1.48
C SER A 68 -2.01 17.45 0.25
N ALA A 69 -3.24 17.97 0.21
CA ALA A 69 -3.65 18.96 -0.79
C ALA A 69 -3.07 20.36 -0.54
N THR A 70 -2.91 20.74 0.73
CA THR A 70 -2.44 22.07 1.14
C THR A 70 -0.92 22.11 1.19
N ALA A 71 -0.32 22.91 0.32
CA ALA A 71 1.05 23.36 0.53
C ALA A 71 1.13 24.11 1.87
N PRO A 72 2.16 23.90 2.70
CA PRO A 72 2.32 24.67 3.92
C PRO A 72 2.43 26.14 3.55
N THR A 73 1.44 26.94 3.96
CA THR A 73 1.48 28.39 3.81
C THR A 73 2.73 28.88 4.52
N ARG A 74 3.77 29.24 3.75
CA ARG A 74 4.91 29.97 4.30
C ARG A 74 4.31 31.26 4.84
N GLN A 75 4.41 31.51 6.15
CA GLN A 75 4.04 32.80 6.72
C GLN A 75 4.88 33.85 6.00
N GLN A 76 4.28 34.53 5.03
CA GLN A 76 4.91 35.67 4.38
C GLN A 76 5.04 36.75 5.44
N SER A 77 6.26 37.04 5.85
CA SER A 77 6.57 38.27 6.59
C SER A 77 6.07 39.44 5.74
N PRO A 78 5.24 40.35 6.27
CA PRO A 78 4.76 41.49 5.49
C PRO A 78 5.94 42.44 5.25
N GLY A 79 6.56 42.41 4.07
CA GLY A 79 7.64 43.38 3.80
C GLY A 79 8.48 43.25 2.53
N THR A 80 8.48 42.15 1.78
CA THR A 80 9.34 42.05 0.58
C THR A 80 8.55 41.72 -0.66
N VAL A 81 8.42 42.72 -1.52
CA VAL A 81 7.78 42.66 -2.85
C VAL A 81 8.76 42.09 -3.86
N ASP A 82 9.23 40.86 -3.64
CA ASP A 82 9.96 40.14 -4.68
C ASP A 82 8.99 39.18 -5.35
N GLN A 83 8.72 39.43 -6.65
CA GLN A 83 8.05 38.50 -7.55
C GLN A 83 8.98 37.30 -7.83
N GLU A 84 9.31 36.52 -6.82
CA GLU A 84 9.73 35.15 -7.06
C GLU A 84 8.46 34.37 -7.37
N HIS A 85 8.42 33.71 -8.53
CA HIS A 85 7.42 32.69 -8.81
C HIS A 85 7.50 31.63 -7.70
N ASP A 86 6.68 31.79 -6.66
CA ASP A 86 6.65 30.91 -5.49
C ASP A 86 6.08 29.56 -5.97
N PHE A 87 6.95 28.72 -6.53
CA PHE A 87 6.61 27.40 -7.03
C PHE A 87 6.27 26.51 -5.84
N THR A 88 5.02 26.58 -5.39
CA THR A 88 4.51 25.67 -4.37
C THR A 88 4.33 24.31 -5.01
N THR A 89 5.24 23.39 -4.70
CA THR A 89 5.12 22.00 -5.19
C THR A 89 3.90 21.36 -4.53
N PRO A 90 2.91 20.87 -5.31
CA PRO A 90 1.76 20.18 -4.74
C PRO A 90 2.22 18.97 -3.93
N LEU A 91 1.75 18.84 -2.69
CA LEU A 91 2.10 17.72 -1.81
C LEU A 91 1.23 16.48 -2.04
N GLN A 92 0.52 16.43 -3.16
CA GLN A 92 -0.29 15.30 -3.60
C GLN A 92 0.60 14.22 -4.25
N TRP A 93 0.01 13.08 -4.61
CA TRP A 93 0.71 12.05 -5.38
C TRP A 93 1.39 12.63 -6.64
N PRO A 94 2.67 12.31 -6.94
CA PRO A 94 3.54 11.27 -6.36
C PRO A 94 4.55 11.75 -5.29
N THR A 95 4.40 12.96 -4.74
CA THR A 95 5.31 13.51 -3.70
C THR A 95 5.66 12.54 -2.56
N PRO A 96 4.71 11.83 -1.91
CA PRO A 96 5.05 10.90 -0.83
C PRO A 96 5.96 9.74 -1.25
N LEU A 97 5.85 9.28 -2.50
CA LEU A 97 6.73 8.25 -3.06
C LEU A 97 8.16 8.79 -3.18
N HIS A 98 8.31 10.00 -3.71
CA HIS A 98 9.63 10.63 -3.89
C HIS A 98 10.31 10.91 -2.55
N ASP A 99 9.57 11.43 -1.56
CA ASP A 99 10.09 11.64 -0.21
C ASP A 99 10.57 10.32 0.42
N THR A 100 9.78 9.25 0.24
CA THR A 100 10.12 7.94 0.78
C THR A 100 11.35 7.33 0.10
N LEU A 101 11.42 7.42 -1.23
CA LEU A 101 12.57 6.93 -1.98
C LEU A 101 13.83 7.71 -1.63
N ALA A 102 13.77 9.03 -1.51
CA ALA A 102 14.89 9.85 -1.09
C ALA A 102 15.39 9.46 0.31
N GLY A 103 14.47 9.22 1.25
CA GLY A 103 14.81 8.74 2.59
C GLY A 103 15.45 7.34 2.57
N TYR A 104 14.94 6.44 1.72
CA TYR A 104 15.49 5.09 1.57
C TYR A 104 16.89 5.11 0.95
N THR A 105 17.10 5.88 -0.12
CA THR A 105 18.42 6.09 -0.73
C THR A 105 19.42 6.59 0.31
N TRP A 106 19.05 7.63 1.07
CA TRP A 106 19.90 8.14 2.14
C TRP A 106 20.27 7.05 3.15
N ILE A 107 19.31 6.22 3.58
CA ILE A 107 19.56 5.10 4.48
C ILE A 107 20.54 4.09 3.87
N THR A 108 20.33 3.68 2.63
CA THR A 108 21.19 2.68 1.97
C THR A 108 22.61 3.18 1.73
N GLU A 109 22.80 4.48 1.52
CA GLU A 109 24.11 5.10 1.33
C GLU A 109 24.85 5.35 2.65
N ASN A 110 24.14 5.77 3.70
CA ASN A 110 24.75 6.24 4.94
C ASN A 110 24.79 5.17 6.05
N LEU A 111 23.91 4.17 6.00
CA LEU A 111 23.80 3.13 7.03
C LEU A 111 24.32 1.76 6.56
N ARG A 112 25.07 1.73 5.45
CA ARG A 112 25.72 0.54 4.92
C ARG A 112 26.84 0.05 5.84
N PRO A 113 26.92 -1.26 6.15
CA PRO A 113 28.03 -1.81 6.91
C PRO A 113 29.39 -1.62 6.21
N LEU A 114 30.45 -1.52 7.01
CA LEU A 114 31.82 -1.59 6.50
C LEU A 114 32.17 -3.03 6.09
N HIS A 115 33.19 -3.19 5.24
CA HIS A 115 33.79 -4.50 4.86
C HIS A 115 32.86 -5.48 4.12
N SER A 116 32.01 -4.98 3.22
CA SER A 116 31.12 -5.81 2.38
C SER A 116 30.07 -6.64 3.15
N ALA A 117 29.88 -6.38 4.44
CA ALA A 117 28.82 -7.03 5.21
C ALA A 117 27.43 -6.61 4.71
N ARG A 118 26.46 -7.52 4.84
CA ARG A 118 25.06 -7.28 4.47
C ARG A 118 24.31 -6.68 5.65
N ARG A 119 23.29 -5.89 5.33
CA ARG A 119 22.30 -5.38 6.27
C ARG A 119 20.92 -5.46 5.65
N ASP A 120 20.18 -6.46 6.08
CA ASP A 120 18.82 -6.66 5.62
C ASP A 120 17.89 -5.57 6.17
N VAL A 121 16.94 -5.12 5.35
CA VAL A 121 15.96 -4.10 5.71
C VAL A 121 14.56 -4.71 5.78
N TYR A 122 13.85 -4.49 6.88
CA TYR A 122 12.47 -4.93 7.10
C TYR A 122 11.56 -3.72 7.24
N VAL A 123 10.60 -3.56 6.35
CA VAL A 123 9.72 -2.38 6.33
C VAL A 123 8.46 -2.66 7.14
N TYR A 124 8.10 -1.75 8.05
CA TYR A 124 6.83 -1.75 8.77
C TYR A 124 6.02 -0.48 8.45
N SER A 125 4.73 -0.63 8.18
CA SER A 125 3.81 0.50 8.05
C SER A 125 2.34 0.10 8.24
N SER A 126 1.45 1.08 8.25
CA SER A 126 0.00 0.83 8.27
C SER A 126 -0.78 1.86 7.44
N HIS A 127 -2.07 1.60 7.18
CA HIS A 127 -2.99 2.54 6.54
C HIS A 127 -2.48 3.09 5.19
N ALA A 128 -2.41 4.43 5.03
CA ALA A 128 -1.92 5.03 3.79
C ALA A 128 -0.42 4.78 3.58
N GLY A 129 0.38 4.82 4.65
CA GLY A 129 1.81 4.50 4.60
C GLY A 129 2.10 3.07 4.12
N ALA A 130 1.19 2.12 4.41
CA ALA A 130 1.35 0.74 3.97
C ALA A 130 1.31 0.57 2.45
N SER A 131 0.63 1.46 1.71
CA SER A 131 0.68 1.43 0.24
C SER A 131 2.08 1.79 -0.27
N ILE A 132 2.69 2.81 0.33
CA ILE A 132 4.04 3.27 0.00
C ILE A 132 5.08 2.22 0.42
N ALA A 133 4.94 1.67 1.63
CA ALA A 133 5.81 0.61 2.14
C ALA A 133 5.76 -0.65 1.27
N ALA A 134 4.57 -1.04 0.81
CA ALA A 134 4.42 -2.16 -0.10
C ALA A 134 5.10 -1.90 -1.45
N SER A 135 4.90 -0.71 -2.03
CA SER A 135 5.58 -0.31 -3.27
C SER A 135 7.10 -0.32 -3.11
N LEU A 136 7.63 0.32 -2.07
CA LEU A 136 9.06 0.30 -1.76
C LEU A 136 9.58 -1.14 -1.61
N ALA A 137 8.88 -1.99 -0.86
CA ALA A 137 9.30 -3.37 -0.66
C ALA A 137 9.27 -4.18 -1.96
N LEU A 138 8.30 -3.97 -2.84
CA LEU A 138 8.22 -4.66 -4.13
C LEU A 138 9.31 -4.19 -5.10
N THR A 139 9.73 -2.93 -5.04
CA THR A 139 10.72 -2.37 -5.98
C THR A 139 12.15 -2.33 -5.46
N GLU A 140 12.38 -2.46 -4.16
CA GLU A 140 13.71 -2.39 -3.54
C GLU A 140 14.20 -3.74 -2.97
N SER A 141 13.50 -4.84 -3.28
CA SER A 141 13.86 -6.20 -2.85
C SER A 141 14.90 -6.86 -3.77
N HIS A 142 16.05 -6.21 -3.93
CA HIS A 142 17.17 -6.72 -4.73
C HIS A 142 18.00 -7.73 -3.95
N SER A 143 17.91 -9.03 -4.26
CA SER A 143 18.55 -10.10 -3.46
C SER A 143 20.09 -10.04 -3.42
N HIS A 144 20.69 -9.45 -4.45
CA HIS A 144 22.13 -9.35 -4.61
C HIS A 144 22.73 -8.16 -3.85
N GLU A 145 21.96 -7.09 -3.65
CA GLU A 145 22.41 -5.89 -2.96
C GLU A 145 22.71 -6.14 -1.47
N PRO A 146 23.76 -5.52 -0.90
CA PRO A 146 24.15 -5.73 0.48
C PRO A 146 23.19 -5.05 1.46
N VAL A 147 22.56 -3.95 1.07
CA VAL A 147 21.51 -3.27 1.84
C VAL A 147 20.29 -3.17 0.93
N ALA A 148 19.28 -3.96 1.24
CA ALA A 148 18.05 -3.99 0.46
C ALA A 148 16.89 -4.49 1.30
N VAL A 149 15.68 -4.23 0.82
CA VAL A 149 14.47 -4.74 1.46
C VAL A 149 14.46 -6.27 1.35
N ARG A 150 14.15 -6.92 2.48
CA ARG A 150 13.98 -8.38 2.60
C ARG A 150 12.60 -8.77 3.07
N GLY A 151 11.93 -7.86 3.77
CA GLY A 151 10.58 -8.13 4.21
C GLY A 151 9.72 -6.91 4.42
N LEU A 152 8.42 -7.16 4.42
CA LEU A 152 7.35 -6.19 4.57
C LEU A 152 6.39 -6.66 5.64
N VAL A 153 6.06 -5.78 6.56
CA VAL A 153 4.97 -5.93 7.52
C VAL A 153 4.03 -4.75 7.33
N ALA A 154 2.77 -5.03 6.99
CA ALA A 154 1.82 -3.98 6.67
C ALA A 154 0.45 -4.26 7.29
N TRP A 155 -0.07 -3.31 8.07
CA TRP A 155 -1.37 -3.43 8.73
C TRP A 155 -2.40 -2.46 8.13
N ASN A 156 -3.61 -2.95 7.86
CA ASN A 156 -4.71 -2.14 7.31
C ASN A 156 -4.30 -1.32 6.07
N GLY A 157 -3.45 -1.88 5.21
CA GLY A 157 -2.95 -1.17 4.04
C GLY A 157 -3.96 -1.04 2.91
N ILE A 158 -3.83 0.03 2.13
CA ILE A 158 -4.53 0.20 0.85
C ILE A 158 -3.61 -0.23 -0.29
N TYR A 159 -3.92 -1.36 -0.93
CA TYR A 159 -3.09 -1.90 -2.01
C TYR A 159 -3.70 -1.69 -3.39
N ASN A 160 -4.95 -1.21 -3.43
CA ASN A 160 -5.69 -0.83 -4.62
C ASN A 160 -6.61 0.36 -4.30
N TRP A 161 -6.11 1.57 -4.50
CA TRP A 161 -6.88 2.80 -4.28
C TRP A 161 -8.05 2.95 -5.24
N SER A 162 -8.01 2.32 -6.42
CA SER A 162 -9.13 2.34 -7.36
C SER A 162 -10.40 1.69 -6.79
N MET A 163 -10.30 0.88 -5.73
CA MET A 163 -11.46 0.35 -5.02
C MET A 163 -12.32 1.41 -4.35
N PHE A 164 -11.83 2.63 -4.14
CA PHE A 164 -12.65 3.75 -3.67
C PHE A 164 -13.53 4.36 -4.76
N LEU A 165 -13.21 4.12 -6.04
CA LEU A 165 -13.95 4.71 -7.15
C LEU A 165 -15.32 4.05 -7.30
N PRO A 166 -16.41 4.84 -7.52
CA PRO A 166 -17.76 4.31 -7.71
C PRO A 166 -17.86 3.27 -8.84
N ASP A 167 -17.03 3.45 -9.88
CA ASP A 167 -17.05 2.59 -11.06
C ASP A 167 -16.32 1.27 -10.90
N HIS A 168 -15.57 1.10 -9.81
CA HIS A 168 -14.84 -0.14 -9.55
C HIS A 168 -15.80 -1.30 -9.35
N LYS A 169 -15.43 -2.49 -9.85
CA LYS A 169 -16.28 -3.70 -9.81
C LYS A 169 -16.73 -4.05 -8.39
N VAL A 170 -15.90 -3.77 -7.38
CA VAL A 170 -16.21 -4.03 -5.97
C VAL A 170 -17.39 -3.21 -5.43
N ASN A 171 -17.66 -2.06 -6.05
CA ASN A 171 -18.72 -1.13 -5.66
C ASN A 171 -19.99 -1.31 -6.52
N LYS A 172 -19.95 -2.17 -7.53
CA LYS A 172 -21.07 -2.48 -8.41
C LYS A 172 -21.83 -3.73 -7.91
N PRO A 173 -23.16 -3.80 -8.13
CA PRO A 173 -23.92 -4.98 -7.79
C PRO A 173 -23.38 -6.20 -8.58
N ALA A 174 -23.26 -7.35 -7.91
CA ALA A 174 -22.65 -8.54 -8.50
C ALA A 174 -23.38 -9.05 -9.75
N THR A 175 -24.69 -8.76 -9.88
CA THR A 175 -25.49 -9.02 -11.07
C THR A 175 -26.47 -7.87 -11.30
N ALA A 176 -26.85 -7.64 -12.56
CA ALA A 176 -27.84 -6.61 -12.92
C ALA A 176 -29.21 -6.79 -12.22
N ARG A 177 -29.50 -8.00 -11.72
CA ARG A 177 -30.73 -8.32 -10.97
C ARG A 177 -30.57 -8.19 -9.45
N SER A 178 -29.36 -8.01 -8.94
CA SER A 178 -29.11 -7.85 -7.51
C SER A 178 -29.48 -6.44 -7.06
N LYS A 179 -30.47 -6.34 -6.17
CA LYS A 179 -30.83 -5.07 -5.50
C LYS A 179 -29.92 -4.73 -4.31
N LYS A 180 -29.09 -5.68 -3.86
CA LYS A 180 -28.16 -5.45 -2.76
C LYS A 180 -26.91 -4.74 -3.27
N LEU A 181 -26.70 -3.53 -2.80
CA LEU A 181 -25.43 -2.83 -2.96
C LEU A 181 -24.35 -3.53 -2.14
N PRO A 182 -23.10 -3.58 -2.65
CA PRO A 182 -21.99 -4.07 -1.84
C PRO A 182 -21.80 -3.20 -0.60
N PRO A 183 -21.30 -3.77 0.50
CA PRO A 183 -21.06 -3.03 1.73
C PRO A 183 -20.05 -1.91 1.47
N ARG A 184 -20.37 -0.72 1.98
CA ARG A 184 -19.49 0.46 1.95
C ARG A 184 -18.65 0.50 3.23
N PRO A 185 -17.49 1.18 3.21
CA PRO A 185 -16.75 1.45 4.43
C PRO A 185 -17.66 2.12 5.47
N GLU A 186 -17.65 1.59 6.69
CA GLU A 186 -18.46 2.10 7.81
C GLU A 186 -18.07 3.55 8.13
N GLU A 187 -19.07 4.41 8.35
CA GLU A 187 -18.84 5.82 8.65
C GLU A 187 -18.01 5.95 9.94
N GLY A 188 -16.96 6.79 9.89
CA GLY A 188 -16.00 6.93 10.99
C GLY A 188 -14.89 5.88 11.03
N SER A 189 -14.97 4.79 10.26
CA SER A 189 -13.85 3.82 10.17
C SER A 189 -12.60 4.43 9.52
N PRO A 190 -11.39 3.91 9.82
CA PRO A 190 -10.16 4.38 9.16
C PRO A 190 -10.22 4.27 7.63
N LEU A 191 -10.90 3.24 7.11
CA LEU A 191 -11.09 3.06 5.67
C LEU A 191 -12.01 4.15 5.07
N HIS A 192 -13.07 4.52 5.79
CA HIS A 192 -13.95 5.62 5.38
C HIS A 192 -13.22 6.98 5.43
N MET A 193 -12.40 7.21 6.46
CA MET A 193 -11.55 8.41 6.54
C MET A 193 -10.60 8.54 5.34
N LEU A 194 -10.00 7.43 4.91
CA LEU A 194 -9.16 7.39 3.70
C LEU A 194 -9.96 7.66 2.43
N GLN A 195 -11.18 7.12 2.33
CA GLN A 195 -12.09 7.39 1.22
C GLN A 195 -12.40 8.89 1.09
N MET A 196 -12.67 9.54 2.21
CA MET A 196 -12.99 10.97 2.25
C MET A 196 -11.78 11.85 1.92
N LYS A 197 -10.58 11.47 2.37
CA LYS A 197 -9.33 12.19 2.08
C LYS A 197 -8.76 11.95 0.68
N MET A 198 -9.18 10.89 -0.01
CA MET A 198 -8.63 10.50 -1.32
C MET A 198 -8.56 11.68 -2.33
N PRO A 199 -9.58 12.55 -2.50
CA PRO A 199 -9.48 13.69 -3.43
C PRO A 199 -8.43 14.73 -3.04
N GLU A 200 -8.03 14.78 -1.76
CA GLU A 200 -6.95 15.66 -1.29
C GLU A 200 -5.57 15.02 -1.50
N LEU A 201 -5.48 13.69 -1.43
CA LEU A 201 -4.24 12.94 -1.56
C LEU A 201 -3.78 12.79 -3.02
N PHE A 202 -4.71 12.82 -3.98
CA PHE A 202 -4.44 12.57 -5.40
C PHE A 202 -4.91 13.74 -6.26
N ARG A 203 -4.16 14.08 -7.32
CA ARG A 203 -4.50 15.22 -8.20
C ARG A 203 -5.68 14.87 -9.09
N ALA A 204 -5.73 13.62 -9.55
CA ALA A 204 -6.80 13.12 -10.41
C ALA A 204 -7.05 11.61 -10.19
N PRO A 205 -8.23 11.08 -10.56
CA PRO A 205 -8.53 9.65 -10.42
C PRO A 205 -7.56 8.71 -11.13
N VAL A 206 -6.88 9.17 -12.19
CA VAL A 206 -5.86 8.40 -12.90
C VAL A 206 -4.66 8.09 -12.00
N ASP A 207 -4.33 8.95 -11.03
CA ASP A 207 -3.23 8.72 -10.09
C ASP A 207 -3.51 7.50 -9.18
N LEU A 208 -4.78 7.13 -8.95
CA LEU A 208 -5.15 5.92 -8.18
C LEU A 208 -4.78 4.62 -8.91
N LEU A 209 -4.58 4.71 -10.23
CA LEU A 209 -4.19 3.59 -11.10
C LEU A 209 -2.68 3.48 -11.29
N ASP A 210 -1.89 4.34 -10.63
CA ASP A 210 -0.45 4.21 -10.55
C ASP A 210 -0.07 2.95 -9.74
N PRO A 211 0.76 2.02 -10.28
CA PRO A 211 1.21 0.85 -9.54
C PRO A 211 1.95 1.16 -8.24
N PHE A 212 2.59 2.31 -8.12
CA PHE A 212 3.27 2.73 -6.90
C PHE A 212 2.30 3.26 -5.84
N ALA A 213 1.14 3.80 -6.25
CA ALA A 213 0.07 4.15 -5.31
C ALA A 213 -0.72 2.89 -4.92
N SER A 214 -1.01 2.04 -5.91
CA SER A 214 -1.80 0.82 -5.81
C SER A 214 -0.94 -0.42 -6.11
N PRO A 215 -0.14 -0.91 -5.13
CA PRO A 215 0.80 -2.03 -5.31
C PRO A 215 0.23 -3.30 -5.96
N SER A 216 -1.08 -3.56 -5.81
CA SER A 216 -1.73 -4.68 -6.50
C SER A 216 -1.56 -4.61 -8.03
N LEU A 217 -1.42 -3.40 -8.59
CA LEU A 217 -1.30 -3.16 -10.02
C LEU A 217 0.09 -3.52 -10.59
N PHE A 218 1.09 -3.83 -9.75
CA PHE A 218 2.29 -4.50 -10.22
C PHE A 218 1.96 -5.90 -10.78
N PHE A 219 0.95 -6.57 -10.21
CA PHE A 219 0.61 -7.96 -10.53
C PHE A 219 -0.57 -8.10 -11.48
N GLN A 220 -1.31 -7.03 -11.76
CA GLN A 220 -2.50 -7.07 -12.61
C GLN A 220 -2.85 -5.70 -13.17
N THR A 221 -3.58 -5.67 -14.28
CA THR A 221 -4.22 -4.44 -14.76
C THR A 221 -5.46 -4.11 -13.92
N ALA A 222 -5.77 -2.82 -13.79
CA ALA A 222 -6.94 -2.34 -13.03
C ALA A 222 -8.27 -2.84 -13.62
N GLY A 223 -8.30 -3.09 -14.94
CA GLY A 223 -9.50 -3.53 -15.66
C GLY A 223 -10.66 -2.55 -15.53
N MET A 224 -10.35 -1.27 -15.51
CA MET A 224 -11.28 -0.16 -15.66
C MET A 224 -10.55 1.03 -16.29
N MET A 225 -11.31 1.94 -16.90
CA MET A 225 -10.78 3.25 -17.28
C MET A 225 -10.84 4.19 -16.08
N ALA A 226 -9.88 5.12 -15.98
CA ALA A 226 -9.93 6.18 -14.98
C ALA A 226 -11.17 7.05 -15.25
N PRO A 227 -12.04 7.27 -14.25
CA PRO A 227 -13.11 8.23 -14.39
C PRO A 227 -12.54 9.66 -14.43
N PRO A 228 -13.26 10.63 -15.01
CA PRO A 228 -12.81 12.02 -15.05
C PRO A 228 -12.83 12.68 -13.67
N THR A 229 -13.65 12.18 -12.74
CA THR A 229 -13.83 12.72 -11.38
C THR A 229 -13.86 11.62 -10.33
N PHE A 230 -13.55 11.94 -9.08
CA PHE A 230 -13.55 10.97 -7.97
C PHE A 230 -14.96 10.51 -7.57
N THR A 231 -15.98 11.34 -7.78
CA THR A 231 -17.36 11.06 -7.36
C THR A 231 -18.31 10.91 -8.56
N GLN A 232 -19.31 10.05 -8.39
CA GLN A 232 -20.34 9.79 -9.41
C GLN A 232 -21.27 11.01 -9.61
N ALA A 233 -21.53 11.78 -8.55
CA ALA A 233 -22.34 12.99 -8.62
C ALA A 233 -21.70 14.04 -9.53
N ALA A 234 -20.38 14.26 -9.43
CA ALA A 234 -19.67 15.17 -10.34
C ALA A 234 -19.71 14.70 -11.80
N ALA A 235 -19.67 13.39 -12.03
CA ALA A 235 -19.81 12.82 -13.37
C ALA A 235 -21.25 12.98 -13.93
N VAL A 236 -22.28 12.80 -13.10
CA VAL A 236 -23.68 13.02 -13.49
C VAL A 236 -23.96 14.50 -13.72
N THR A 237 -23.47 15.41 -12.87
CA THR A 237 -23.59 16.87 -13.07
C THR A 237 -22.86 17.31 -14.33
N SER A 238 -21.63 16.84 -14.57
CA SER A 238 -20.89 17.10 -15.81
C SER A 238 -21.60 16.55 -17.05
N PHE A 239 -22.27 15.41 -16.93
CA PHE A 239 -23.10 14.86 -18.00
C PHE A 239 -24.35 15.70 -18.24
N LEU A 240 -25.04 16.16 -17.19
CA LEU A 240 -26.19 17.06 -17.29
C LEU A 240 -25.81 18.42 -17.90
N ASP A 241 -24.66 18.98 -17.55
CA ASP A 241 -24.12 20.22 -18.15
C ASP A 241 -23.71 20.04 -19.63
N LYS A 242 -23.26 18.85 -20.01
CA LYS A 242 -22.99 18.51 -21.41
C LYS A 242 -24.27 18.28 -22.20
N LEU A 243 -25.32 17.77 -21.57
CA LEU A 243 -26.65 17.64 -22.21
C LEU A 243 -27.34 19.00 -22.35
N SER A 244 -27.16 19.91 -21.39
CA SER A 244 -27.75 21.25 -21.45
C SER A 244 -27.08 22.16 -22.48
N SER A 245 -25.82 21.90 -22.84
CA SER A 245 -25.09 22.62 -23.90
C SER A 245 -25.38 22.10 -25.33
N VAL A 246 -26.15 21.02 -25.48
CA VAL A 246 -26.59 20.51 -26.79
C VAL A 246 -27.99 21.06 -27.10
N THR A 247 -28.06 21.97 -28.07
CA THR A 247 -29.33 22.53 -28.58
C THR A 247 -30.13 21.50 -29.40
N SER A 248 -31.44 21.71 -29.46
CA SER A 248 -32.53 20.76 -29.75
C SER A 248 -32.61 20.09 -31.13
N GLU A 249 -31.52 19.93 -31.89
CA GLU A 249 -31.56 19.32 -33.24
C GLU A 249 -30.65 18.09 -33.38
N VAL A 250 -30.66 17.19 -32.39
CA VAL A 250 -29.82 15.99 -32.43
C VAL A 250 -30.64 14.73 -32.09
N LYS A 251 -30.53 13.70 -32.94
CA LYS A 251 -31.28 12.43 -32.77
C LYS A 251 -30.75 11.66 -31.56
N PRO A 252 -31.58 10.86 -30.87
CA PRO A 252 -31.16 10.07 -29.71
C PRO A 252 -30.00 9.08 -30.01
N SER A 253 -29.79 8.71 -31.27
CA SER A 253 -28.62 7.94 -31.74
C SER A 253 -27.30 8.69 -31.61
N ASP A 254 -27.32 10.02 -31.72
CA ASP A 254 -26.13 10.86 -31.68
C ASP A 254 -25.76 11.22 -30.23
N ILE A 255 -26.72 11.20 -29.31
CA ILE A 255 -26.50 11.27 -27.85
C ILE A 255 -25.74 10.02 -27.36
N LEU A 256 -26.03 8.85 -27.92
CA LEU A 256 -25.26 7.62 -27.72
C LEU A 256 -23.84 7.69 -28.30
N GLY A 257 -23.63 8.50 -29.34
CA GLY A 257 -22.30 8.81 -29.89
C GLY A 257 -21.49 9.77 -29.01
N LEU A 258 -22.16 10.74 -28.36
CA LEU A 258 -21.57 11.72 -27.45
C LEU A 258 -21.23 11.14 -26.06
N ALA A 259 -21.91 10.07 -25.64
CA ALA A 259 -21.55 9.26 -24.47
C ALA A 259 -20.29 8.40 -24.68
N GLY A 260 -19.55 8.64 -25.77
CA GLY A 260 -18.45 7.82 -26.23
C GLY A 260 -18.98 6.46 -26.66
N GLY A 261 -18.78 6.09 -27.93
CA GLY A 261 -18.94 4.69 -28.34
C GLY A 261 -18.23 3.81 -27.30
N ALA A 262 -19.02 3.07 -26.52
CA ALA A 262 -18.55 2.45 -25.29
C ALA A 262 -17.55 1.36 -25.64
N SER A 263 -16.29 1.73 -25.81
CA SER A 263 -15.20 0.77 -25.84
C SER A 263 -15.37 -0.09 -24.60
N PRO A 264 -15.46 -1.42 -24.75
CA PRO A 264 -15.74 -2.29 -23.62
C PRO A 264 -14.67 -2.04 -22.57
N ALA A 265 -15.10 -1.80 -21.33
CA ALA A 265 -14.18 -1.52 -20.23
C ALA A 265 -13.06 -2.58 -20.22
N PRO A 266 -11.79 -2.16 -20.07
CA PRO A 266 -10.67 -3.07 -20.18
C PRO A 266 -10.82 -4.21 -19.17
N ARG A 267 -10.45 -5.43 -19.56
CA ARG A 267 -10.53 -6.58 -18.66
C ARG A 267 -9.33 -6.61 -17.74
N ARG A 268 -9.53 -7.01 -16.49
CA ARG A 268 -8.44 -7.32 -15.56
C ARG A 268 -7.63 -8.49 -16.12
N SER A 269 -6.32 -8.31 -16.20
CA SER A 269 -5.36 -9.29 -16.69
C SER A 269 -4.20 -9.40 -15.70
N ALA A 270 -3.70 -10.61 -15.48
CA ALA A 270 -2.52 -10.81 -14.65
C ALA A 270 -1.26 -10.33 -15.38
N LEU A 271 -0.41 -9.59 -14.68
CA LEU A 271 0.91 -9.16 -15.12
C LEU A 271 1.97 -10.09 -14.53
N MET A 272 3.12 -10.17 -15.21
CA MET A 272 4.28 -10.87 -14.66
C MET A 272 5.11 -9.87 -13.86
N PHE A 273 5.10 -10.03 -12.54
CA PHE A 273 5.93 -9.29 -11.62
C PHE A 273 6.49 -10.26 -10.57
N PRO A 274 7.78 -10.17 -10.19
CA PRO A 274 8.78 -9.25 -10.73
C PRO A 274 9.08 -9.49 -12.22
N PRO A 275 9.53 -8.48 -12.99
CA PRO A 275 9.91 -8.67 -14.38
C PRO A 275 11.02 -9.72 -14.50
N ARG A 276 10.91 -10.69 -15.42
CA ARG A 276 11.87 -11.82 -15.52
C ARG A 276 13.34 -11.43 -15.70
N LYS A 277 13.60 -10.24 -16.25
CA LYS A 277 14.95 -9.72 -16.48
C LYS A 277 15.46 -8.85 -15.33
N SER A 278 14.65 -8.62 -14.29
CA SER A 278 15.07 -7.88 -13.11
C SER A 278 15.74 -8.80 -12.09
N THR A 279 16.51 -8.20 -11.20
CA THR A 279 17.12 -8.86 -10.04
C THR A 279 16.22 -8.81 -8.80
N LEU A 280 14.97 -8.40 -8.98
CA LEU A 280 13.98 -8.28 -7.90
C LEU A 280 13.44 -9.66 -7.54
N LYS A 281 13.30 -9.89 -6.24
CA LYS A 281 12.53 -10.99 -5.69
C LYS A 281 11.40 -10.45 -4.85
N LEU A 282 10.35 -11.23 -4.64
CA LEU A 282 9.32 -10.79 -3.71
C LEU A 282 9.87 -10.79 -2.27
N PRO A 283 9.55 -9.79 -1.43
CA PRO A 283 9.95 -9.80 -0.02
C PRO A 283 9.15 -10.83 0.78
N SER A 284 9.72 -11.32 1.89
CA SER A 284 8.91 -12.03 2.90
C SER A 284 7.90 -11.05 3.44
N THR A 285 6.62 -11.42 3.48
CA THR A 285 5.55 -10.45 3.73
C THR A 285 4.59 -10.96 4.79
N LEU A 286 4.28 -10.12 5.78
CA LEU A 286 3.19 -10.29 6.74
C LEU A 286 2.17 -9.17 6.53
N LEU A 287 0.98 -9.51 6.06
CA LEU A 287 -0.11 -8.56 5.92
C LEU A 287 -1.13 -8.75 7.04
N LEU A 288 -1.42 -7.69 7.78
CA LEU A 288 -2.41 -7.68 8.85
C LEU A 288 -3.64 -6.88 8.42
N HIS A 289 -4.81 -7.28 8.90
CA HIS A 289 -6.04 -6.51 8.79
C HIS A 289 -6.86 -6.63 10.05
N ASP A 290 -7.69 -5.64 10.35
CA ASP A 290 -8.67 -5.76 11.41
C ASP A 290 -9.78 -6.75 11.04
N SER A 291 -10.40 -7.33 12.06
CA SER A 291 -11.60 -8.15 11.89
C SER A 291 -12.71 -7.30 11.24
N PRO A 292 -13.41 -7.81 10.21
CA PRO A 292 -14.54 -7.08 9.65
C PRO A 292 -15.65 -6.92 10.72
N PRO A 293 -16.42 -5.81 10.69
CA PRO A 293 -17.58 -5.65 11.57
C PRO A 293 -18.48 -6.88 11.43
N THR A 294 -18.79 -7.53 12.55
CA THR A 294 -19.57 -8.77 12.54
C THR A 294 -20.97 -8.50 11.98
N GLU A 295 -21.22 -8.82 10.70
CA GLU A 295 -22.60 -8.90 10.20
C GLU A 295 -23.30 -10.07 10.92
N PRO A 296 -24.52 -9.87 11.48
CA PRO A 296 -25.28 -10.96 12.06
C PRO A 296 -25.53 -12.00 10.98
N ALA A 297 -24.94 -13.20 11.15
CA ALA A 297 -25.04 -14.27 10.19
C ALA A 297 -26.52 -14.52 9.84
N PRO A 298 -26.87 -14.66 8.54
CA PRO A 298 -28.22 -15.07 8.19
C PRO A 298 -28.45 -16.44 8.79
N GLN A 299 -29.45 -16.55 9.68
CA GLN A 299 -29.87 -17.81 10.27
C GLN A 299 -30.14 -18.82 9.14
N ARG A 300 -29.18 -19.71 8.91
CA ARG A 300 -29.35 -20.81 7.97
C ARG A 300 -30.32 -21.80 8.60
N ARG A 301 -31.60 -21.70 8.22
CA ARG A 301 -32.57 -22.78 8.41
C ARG A 301 -31.97 -24.06 7.83
N GLY A 302 -31.86 -25.06 8.69
CA GLY A 302 -31.02 -26.23 8.48
C GLY A 302 -31.37 -27.06 7.25
N LYS A 303 -30.34 -27.64 6.65
CA LYS A 303 -30.41 -28.96 6.00
C LYS A 303 -29.15 -29.73 6.38
N LYS A 304 -29.37 -30.86 7.04
CA LYS A 304 -28.34 -31.80 7.51
C LYS A 304 -27.74 -32.57 6.32
N THR A 305 -26.55 -33.11 6.58
CA THR A 305 -25.76 -34.10 5.82
C THR A 305 -25.13 -33.65 4.50
N ALA A 306 -23.99 -32.97 4.61
CA ALA A 306 -22.97 -32.91 3.55
C ALA A 306 -21.78 -33.79 3.98
N SER A 307 -21.23 -34.58 3.04
CA SER A 307 -20.06 -35.44 3.28
C SER A 307 -18.83 -34.63 3.71
N SER A 308 -17.83 -35.27 4.34
CA SER A 308 -16.59 -34.60 4.76
C SER A 308 -15.90 -33.88 3.61
N LEU A 309 -15.88 -34.49 2.42
CA LEU A 309 -15.33 -33.91 1.19
C LEU A 309 -16.14 -32.69 0.71
N ALA A 310 -17.47 -32.73 0.85
CA ALA A 310 -18.32 -31.58 0.54
C ALA A 310 -18.17 -30.46 1.58
N ARG A 311 -17.87 -30.77 2.85
CA ARG A 311 -17.49 -29.79 3.88
C ARG A 311 -16.12 -29.18 3.62
N GLU A 312 -15.16 -29.94 3.12
CA GLU A 312 -13.83 -29.47 2.75
C GLU A 312 -13.84 -28.64 1.46
N LEU A 313 -14.60 -29.05 0.46
CA LEU A 313 -14.88 -28.24 -0.74
C LEU A 313 -15.71 -27.00 -0.39
N ALA A 314 -16.65 -27.10 0.55
CA ALA A 314 -17.40 -25.96 1.07
C ALA A 314 -16.53 -25.01 1.90
N SER A 315 -15.55 -25.51 2.66
CA SER A 315 -14.61 -24.67 3.41
C SER A 315 -13.59 -24.01 2.48
N ARG A 316 -13.13 -24.71 1.44
CA ARG A 316 -12.32 -24.14 0.34
C ARG A 316 -13.10 -23.11 -0.49
N THR A 317 -14.38 -23.34 -0.77
CA THR A 317 -15.26 -22.36 -1.47
C THR A 317 -15.74 -21.23 -0.55
N ALA A 318 -15.85 -21.46 0.76
CA ALA A 318 -16.11 -20.42 1.76
C ALA A 318 -14.89 -19.54 2.00
N ARG A 319 -13.67 -20.11 2.04
CA ARG A 319 -12.41 -19.36 2.00
C ARG A 319 -12.24 -18.58 0.68
N ARG A 320 -12.82 -19.07 -0.43
CA ARG A 320 -12.92 -18.37 -1.72
C ARG A 320 -14.11 -17.42 -1.82
N ARG A 321 -14.98 -17.34 -0.80
CA ARG A 321 -16.07 -16.37 -0.79
C ARG A 321 -15.39 -15.02 -0.59
N GLN A 322 -15.07 -14.38 -1.72
CA GLN A 322 -14.49 -13.04 -1.79
C GLN A 322 -15.17 -12.20 -0.72
N VAL A 323 -14.36 -11.66 0.19
CA VAL A 323 -14.83 -10.67 1.16
C VAL A 323 -15.55 -9.62 0.33
N ALA A 324 -16.87 -9.54 0.52
CA ALA A 324 -17.70 -8.70 -0.33
C ALA A 324 -17.46 -7.24 0.04
N GLY A 325 -17.34 -6.37 -0.95
CA GLY A 325 -17.14 -4.94 -0.75
C GLY A 325 -15.69 -4.54 -0.52
N HIS A 326 -15.52 -3.25 -0.22
CA HIS A 326 -14.22 -2.65 0.01
C HIS A 326 -13.90 -2.67 1.50
N THR A 327 -13.02 -3.59 1.92
CA THR A 327 -12.56 -3.74 3.31
C THR A 327 -11.05 -3.93 3.36
N PHE A 328 -10.42 -3.69 4.52
CA PHE A 328 -8.99 -3.98 4.71
C PHE A 328 -8.67 -5.46 4.52
N GLN A 329 -9.56 -6.36 4.97
CA GLN A 329 -9.43 -7.79 4.70
C GLN A 329 -9.44 -8.09 3.19
N ALA A 330 -10.33 -7.47 2.41
CA ALA A 330 -10.37 -7.65 0.96
C ALA A 330 -9.07 -7.16 0.28
N GLN A 331 -8.56 -5.99 0.69
CA GLN A 331 -7.28 -5.44 0.21
C GLN A 331 -6.11 -6.39 0.50
N THR A 332 -5.97 -6.80 1.76
CA THR A 332 -4.89 -7.69 2.22
C THR A 332 -4.94 -9.06 1.55
N THR A 333 -6.12 -9.68 1.48
CA THR A 333 -6.28 -11.00 0.84
C THR A 333 -6.05 -10.96 -0.66
N GLU A 334 -6.42 -9.86 -1.34
CA GLU A 334 -6.13 -9.68 -2.76
C GLU A 334 -4.63 -9.56 -3.02
N LEU A 335 -3.92 -8.69 -2.30
CA LEU A 335 -2.48 -8.51 -2.48
C LEU A 335 -1.71 -9.80 -2.16
N ALA A 336 -2.02 -10.47 -1.03
CA ALA A 336 -1.40 -11.74 -0.68
C ALA A 336 -1.61 -12.78 -1.78
N GLY A 337 -2.84 -12.90 -2.29
CA GLY A 337 -3.15 -13.82 -3.39
C GLY A 337 -2.41 -13.49 -4.68
N LEU A 338 -2.18 -12.21 -4.99
CA LEU A 338 -1.37 -11.79 -6.14
C LEU A 338 0.11 -12.16 -5.97
N MET A 339 0.68 -11.89 -4.80
CA MET A 339 2.08 -12.21 -4.50
C MET A 339 2.34 -13.72 -4.49
N ARG A 340 1.46 -14.51 -3.86
CA ARG A 340 1.57 -15.98 -3.84
C ARG A 340 1.51 -16.58 -5.24
N ARG A 341 0.56 -16.13 -6.08
CA ARG A 341 0.49 -16.54 -7.50
C ARG A 341 1.74 -16.16 -8.29
N SER A 342 2.39 -15.05 -7.95
CA SER A 342 3.65 -14.67 -8.55
C SER A 342 4.78 -15.62 -8.15
N LEU A 343 4.89 -15.96 -6.85
CA LEU A 343 5.88 -16.91 -6.34
C LEU A 343 5.76 -18.27 -7.05
N GLU A 344 4.54 -18.81 -7.11
CA GLU A 344 4.23 -20.07 -7.82
C GLU A 344 4.72 -20.03 -9.27
N LYS A 345 4.40 -18.94 -10.00
CA LYS A 345 4.67 -18.83 -11.43
C LYS A 345 6.13 -18.54 -11.78
N LEU A 346 6.86 -17.82 -10.92
CA LEU A 346 8.18 -17.27 -11.25
C LEU A 346 9.31 -17.88 -10.43
N GLU A 347 9.10 -18.15 -9.14
CA GLU A 347 10.16 -18.64 -8.25
C GLU A 347 10.08 -20.17 -8.05
N PHE A 348 8.87 -20.70 -7.79
CA PHE A 348 8.71 -22.10 -7.39
C PHE A 348 8.82 -23.07 -8.55
N LYS A 349 8.39 -22.69 -9.75
CA LYS A 349 8.55 -23.53 -10.95
C LYS A 349 10.00 -23.94 -11.20
N ALA A 350 10.96 -23.08 -10.86
CA ALA A 350 12.38 -23.42 -10.95
C ALA A 350 12.84 -24.39 -9.85
N ARG A 351 12.20 -24.35 -8.68
CA ARG A 351 12.54 -25.15 -7.49
C ARG A 351 11.95 -26.56 -7.54
N LEU A 352 10.72 -26.71 -8.00
CA LEU A 352 10.06 -28.01 -8.24
C LEU A 352 10.82 -28.91 -9.22
N ALA A 353 11.60 -28.32 -10.12
CA ALA A 353 12.44 -29.08 -11.04
C ALA A 353 13.56 -29.86 -10.31
N TRP A 354 13.87 -29.50 -9.06
CA TRP A 354 14.94 -30.10 -8.26
C TRP A 354 14.47 -30.70 -6.94
N ASP A 355 13.25 -30.36 -6.49
CA ASP A 355 12.68 -30.75 -5.20
C ASP A 355 11.24 -31.21 -5.43
N GLU A 356 11.05 -32.52 -5.63
CA GLU A 356 9.74 -33.12 -5.93
C GLU A 356 8.79 -33.10 -4.72
N ASP A 357 9.34 -33.04 -3.50
CA ASP A 357 8.59 -32.98 -2.24
C ASP A 357 8.26 -31.55 -1.80
N PHE A 358 8.55 -30.55 -2.64
CA PHE A 358 8.32 -29.14 -2.33
C PHE A 358 6.83 -28.78 -2.26
N ASP A 359 6.34 -28.50 -1.06
CA ASP A 359 4.98 -27.98 -0.86
C ASP A 359 4.90 -26.48 -1.23
N GLU A 360 4.52 -26.22 -2.49
CA GLU A 360 4.32 -24.87 -3.03
C GLU A 360 3.35 -24.03 -2.18
N ALA A 361 2.27 -24.65 -1.68
CA ALA A 361 1.22 -23.93 -0.97
C ALA A 361 1.71 -23.50 0.42
N ALA A 362 2.38 -24.41 1.14
CA ALA A 362 2.97 -24.10 2.44
C ALA A 362 4.09 -23.04 2.31
N GLU A 363 4.95 -23.15 1.29
CA GLU A 363 6.01 -22.15 1.09
C GLU A 363 5.45 -20.79 0.66
N ALA A 364 4.41 -20.75 -0.18
CA ALA A 364 3.71 -19.51 -0.55
C ALA A 364 3.12 -18.82 0.69
N GLU A 365 2.47 -19.60 1.56
CA GLU A 365 1.84 -19.10 2.80
C GLU A 365 2.89 -18.64 3.83
N ARG A 366 4.02 -19.37 3.94
CA ARG A 366 5.16 -18.98 4.79
C ARG A 366 5.81 -17.68 4.31
N ARG A 367 5.95 -17.50 2.99
CA ARG A 367 6.58 -16.31 2.39
C ARG A 367 5.67 -15.10 2.39
N VAL A 368 4.36 -15.29 2.25
CA VAL A 368 3.36 -14.21 2.27
C VAL A 368 2.23 -14.64 3.18
N SER A 369 2.27 -14.24 4.45
CA SER A 369 1.26 -14.57 5.45
C SER A 369 0.21 -13.47 5.59
N VAL A 370 -1.00 -13.85 6.00
CA VAL A 370 -2.11 -12.94 6.29
C VAL A 370 -2.60 -13.24 7.70
N VAL A 371 -2.70 -12.21 8.54
CA VAL A 371 -3.13 -12.33 9.94
C VAL A 371 -4.30 -11.39 10.21
N ASP A 372 -5.32 -11.92 10.89
CA ASP A 372 -6.37 -11.10 11.49
C ASP A 372 -5.84 -10.54 12.82
N ALA A 373 -5.74 -9.21 12.89
CA ALA A 373 -5.21 -8.49 14.05
C ALA A 373 -6.28 -8.24 15.14
N GLY A 374 -7.49 -8.77 14.96
CA GLY A 374 -8.61 -8.56 15.88
C GLY A 374 -9.31 -7.22 15.67
N GLU A 375 -10.15 -6.85 16.63
CA GLU A 375 -10.79 -5.53 16.68
C GLU A 375 -9.81 -4.53 17.30
N ASN A 376 -9.46 -3.50 16.54
CA ASN A 376 -8.53 -2.45 16.97
C ASN A 376 -9.23 -1.09 16.93
N GLU A 377 -9.03 -0.28 17.98
CA GLU A 377 -9.57 1.07 18.03
C GLU A 377 -8.56 2.08 17.46
N GLY A 378 -8.99 2.83 16.45
CA GLY A 378 -8.21 3.94 15.90
C GLY A 378 -7.08 3.50 14.95
N LEU A 379 -5.87 4.02 15.19
CA LEU A 379 -4.70 3.88 14.30
C LEU A 379 -3.55 3.14 14.98
N GLU A 380 -3.78 2.54 16.14
CA GLU A 380 -2.78 1.77 16.87
C GLU A 380 -3.07 0.27 16.75
N LEU A 381 -2.03 -0.50 16.45
CA LEU A 381 -2.13 -1.95 16.34
C LEU A 381 -2.31 -2.52 17.74
N GLY A 382 -3.37 -3.30 17.98
CA GLY A 382 -3.63 -3.94 19.27
C GLY A 382 -2.68 -5.09 19.56
N GLU A 383 -2.79 -5.64 20.77
CA GLU A 383 -1.84 -6.61 21.33
C GLU A 383 -1.64 -7.83 20.44
N GLN A 384 -2.71 -8.43 19.93
CA GLN A 384 -2.66 -9.58 19.03
C GLN A 384 -1.87 -9.27 17.75
N GLY A 385 -2.09 -8.10 17.17
CA GLY A 385 -1.35 -7.65 15.99
C GLY A 385 0.12 -7.39 16.33
N GLN A 386 0.41 -6.75 17.47
CA GLN A 386 1.79 -6.48 17.91
C GLN A 386 2.56 -7.78 18.16
N GLU A 387 1.92 -8.80 18.75
CA GLU A 387 2.49 -10.13 18.95
C GLU A 387 2.88 -10.77 17.61
N ALA A 388 1.94 -10.81 16.65
CA ALA A 388 2.18 -11.39 15.33
C ALA A 388 3.35 -10.70 14.59
N VAL A 389 3.47 -9.37 14.73
CA VAL A 389 4.60 -8.62 14.16
C VAL A 389 5.91 -8.96 14.89
N ARG A 390 5.87 -9.09 16.21
CA ARG A 390 7.04 -9.41 17.02
C ARG A 390 7.59 -10.79 16.68
N GLU A 391 6.76 -11.83 16.73
CA GLU A 391 7.14 -13.20 16.37
C GLU A 391 7.77 -13.25 14.96
N TRP A 392 7.15 -12.53 14.02
CA TRP A 392 7.65 -12.49 12.65
C TRP A 392 9.01 -11.79 12.52
N LEU A 393 9.26 -10.72 13.29
CA LEU A 393 10.53 -10.02 13.33
C LEU A 393 11.61 -10.82 14.06
N GLU A 394 11.29 -11.49 15.16
CA GLU A 394 12.23 -12.31 15.95
C GLU A 394 12.78 -13.50 15.16
N ASP A 395 11.94 -14.13 14.33
CA ASP A 395 12.36 -15.18 13.39
C ASP A 395 13.41 -14.68 12.36
N ARG A 396 13.49 -13.36 12.15
CA ARG A 396 14.26 -12.73 11.05
C ARG A 396 15.39 -11.82 11.49
N ILE A 397 15.29 -11.24 12.67
CA ILE A 397 16.25 -10.28 13.24
C ILE A 397 16.77 -10.88 14.53
N ARG A 398 18.00 -11.42 14.47
CA ARG A 398 18.75 -11.82 15.66
C ARG A 398 19.49 -10.60 16.18
N LEU A 399 19.10 -10.14 17.37
CA LEU A 399 19.71 -8.99 18.06
C LEU A 399 21.04 -9.36 18.73
#